data_AF-A0AAD7HGW0-F1
#
_entry.id   AF-A0AAD7HGW0-F1
#
_cell.length_a   1.000
_cell.length_b   1.000
_cell.length_c   1.000
_cell.angle_alpha   90.00
_cell.angle_beta   90.00
_cell.angle_gamma   90.00
#
_symmetry.space_group_name_H-M   'P 1'
#
loop_
_entity.id
_entity.type
_entity.pdbx_description
1 polymer ?
#
loop_
_entity_poly.entity_id
_entity_poly.type
_entity_poly.pdbx_seq_one_letter_code
_entity_poly.pdbx_strand_id
1 'polypeptide(L)'
;MARKGEDLQDQKIKPVPAVARMWQAFKVWVEFSVEKLRVWERGRSERLLGCEALTCGAVRGKTGVKRCKGCERACYCSQRCQRQDWAEHKELCSMWGAQREVREQLGISRRDRLFLEFLVHGEWLKNEAGLKVEMAARGIVAETPVVIGYDLTRETQGVDVRVGWDAGGQATLAAHAQRAVRSGGRMQVHVVRVWGGNLIMPLRTAQNCPRGTHCV
;
A
#
# COMPACT_ATOMS: atom_id res chain seq x y z
N MET A 1 0.83 -57.05 35.37
CA MET A 1 1.20 -55.77 36.02
C MET A 1 0.83 -54.63 35.07
N ALA A 2 -0.38 -54.08 35.20
CA ALA A 2 -0.85 -52.96 34.37
C ALA A 2 -0.46 -51.64 35.04
N ARG A 3 0.31 -50.79 34.33
CA ARG A 3 0.58 -49.42 34.77
C ARG A 3 -0.71 -48.63 34.64
N LYS A 4 -1.27 -48.18 35.76
CA LYS A 4 -2.39 -47.24 35.80
C LYS A 4 -1.96 -45.98 35.04
N GLY A 5 -2.74 -45.60 34.02
CA GLY A 5 -2.60 -44.29 33.38
C GLY A 5 -2.88 -43.22 34.42
N GLU A 6 -1.89 -42.40 34.70
CA GLU A 6 -2.08 -41.19 35.49
C GLU A 6 -2.98 -40.24 34.69
N ASP A 7 -4.14 -40.01 35.26
CA ASP A 7 -5.17 -39.10 34.81
C ASP A 7 -4.58 -37.67 34.86
N LEU A 8 -4.12 -37.18 33.70
CA LEU A 8 -3.75 -35.78 33.52
C LEU A 8 -5.04 -34.95 33.60
N GLN A 9 -5.47 -34.70 34.84
CA GLN A 9 -6.55 -33.77 35.11
C GLN A 9 -6.19 -32.42 34.48
N ASP A 10 -7.08 -31.90 33.64
CA ASP A 10 -7.04 -30.57 33.05
C ASP A 10 -6.84 -29.50 34.15
N GLN A 11 -5.59 -29.24 34.50
CA GLN A 11 -5.24 -28.12 35.35
C GLN A 11 -5.57 -26.86 34.56
N LYS A 12 -6.69 -26.21 34.92
CA LYS A 12 -7.08 -24.92 34.37
C LYS A 12 -5.98 -23.90 34.67
N ILE A 13 -5.07 -23.73 33.72
CA ILE A 13 -4.04 -22.69 33.76
C ILE A 13 -4.78 -21.36 33.79
N LYS A 14 -4.69 -20.65 34.91
CA LYS A 14 -5.24 -19.29 35.02
C LYS A 14 -4.40 -18.40 34.08
N PRO A 15 -5.02 -17.72 33.11
CA PRO A 15 -4.26 -16.93 32.16
C PRO A 15 -3.57 -15.78 32.90
N VAL A 16 -2.26 -15.67 32.71
CA VAL A 16 -1.48 -14.54 33.21
C VAL A 16 -2.08 -13.26 32.62
N PRO A 17 -2.44 -12.24 33.44
CA PRO A 17 -3.16 -11.06 32.93
C PRO A 17 -2.49 -10.35 31.75
N ALA A 18 -1.15 -10.34 31.70
CA ALA A 18 -0.40 -9.81 30.56
C ALA A 18 -0.65 -10.61 29.28
N VAL A 19 -0.59 -11.95 29.36
CA VAL A 19 -0.87 -12.85 28.24
C VAL A 19 -2.34 -12.72 27.80
N ALA A 20 -3.27 -12.59 28.75
CA ALA A 20 -4.69 -12.39 28.44
C ALA A 20 -4.92 -11.10 27.63
N ARG A 21 -4.25 -9.99 28.01
CA ARG A 21 -4.33 -8.72 27.27
C ARG A 21 -3.73 -8.83 25.88
N MET A 22 -2.53 -9.40 25.76
CA MET A 22 -1.89 -9.63 24.45
C MET A 22 -2.75 -10.49 23.53
N TRP A 23 -3.34 -11.57 24.08
CA TRP A 23 -4.24 -12.43 23.33
C TRP A 23 -5.51 -11.71 22.87
N GLN A 24 -6.08 -10.86 23.72
CA GLN A 24 -7.26 -10.09 23.35
C GLN A 24 -6.95 -9.09 22.23
N ALA A 25 -5.82 -8.39 22.31
CA ALA A 25 -5.40 -7.45 21.28
C ALA A 25 -5.08 -8.17 19.96
N PHE A 26 -4.41 -9.32 20.01
CA PHE A 26 -4.20 -10.20 18.86
C PHE A 26 -5.52 -10.61 18.19
N LYS A 27 -6.53 -11.07 18.96
CA LYS A 27 -7.83 -11.47 18.42
C LYS A 27 -8.52 -10.33 17.67
N VAL A 28 -8.57 -9.13 18.28
CA VAL A 28 -9.15 -7.94 17.64
C VAL A 28 -8.41 -7.61 16.34
N TRP A 29 -7.08 -7.69 16.33
CA TRP A 29 -6.28 -7.46 15.14
C TRP A 29 -6.54 -8.50 14.05
N VAL A 30 -6.64 -9.79 14.38
CA VAL A 30 -6.97 -10.85 13.42
C VAL A 30 -8.36 -10.64 12.83
N GLU A 31 -9.36 -10.39 13.66
CA GLU A 31 -10.74 -10.14 13.20
C GLU A 31 -10.81 -8.94 12.25
N PHE A 32 -10.15 -7.84 12.61
CA PHE A 32 -10.03 -6.67 11.75
C PHE A 32 -9.34 -6.99 10.41
N SER A 33 -8.22 -7.72 10.47
CA SER A 33 -7.44 -8.09 9.29
C SER A 33 -8.21 -9.02 8.35
N VAL A 34 -8.94 -9.98 8.91
CA VAL A 34 -9.82 -10.90 8.17
C VAL A 34 -10.95 -10.13 7.48
N GLU A 35 -11.58 -9.18 8.18
CA GLU A 35 -12.65 -8.39 7.57
C GLU A 35 -12.13 -7.52 6.41
N LYS A 36 -10.96 -6.89 6.58
CA LYS A 36 -10.29 -6.14 5.50
C LYS A 36 -9.99 -7.03 4.30
N LEU A 37 -9.49 -8.25 4.55
CA LEU A 37 -9.23 -9.20 3.48
C LEU A 37 -10.53 -9.61 2.77
N ARG A 38 -11.62 -9.88 3.50
CA ARG A 38 -12.93 -10.23 2.92
C ARG A 38 -13.51 -9.10 2.05
N VAL A 39 -13.45 -7.86 2.53
CA VAL A 39 -13.87 -6.69 1.74
C VAL A 39 -13.05 -6.60 0.46
N TRP A 40 -11.72 -6.74 0.58
CA TRP A 40 -10.83 -6.70 -0.57
C TRP A 40 -11.10 -7.82 -1.58
N GLU A 41 -11.33 -9.05 -1.11
CA GLU A 41 -11.62 -10.21 -1.96
C GLU A 41 -12.92 -10.04 -2.76
N ARG A 42 -13.97 -9.52 -2.12
CA ARG A 42 -15.26 -9.23 -2.78
C ARG A 42 -15.12 -8.20 -3.90
N GLY A 43 -14.38 -7.11 -3.66
CA GLY A 43 -14.20 -6.03 -4.65
C GLY A 43 -13.06 -6.24 -5.65
N ARG A 44 -12.28 -7.32 -5.52
CA ARG A 44 -11.02 -7.51 -6.26
C ARG A 44 -11.20 -7.52 -7.79
N SER A 45 -12.31 -8.07 -8.28
CA SER A 45 -12.63 -8.14 -9.71
C SER A 45 -13.04 -6.80 -10.31
N GLU A 46 -13.62 -5.91 -9.49
CA GLU A 46 -14.17 -4.62 -9.90
C GLU A 46 -13.15 -3.48 -9.78
N ARG A 47 -11.92 -3.79 -9.37
CA ARG A 47 -10.89 -2.78 -9.14
C ARG A 47 -10.62 -1.94 -10.37
N LEU A 48 -10.71 -0.64 -10.17
CA LEU A 48 -10.32 0.38 -11.11
C LEU A 48 -8.81 0.64 -11.05
N LEU A 49 -8.19 0.81 -12.21
CA LEU A 49 -6.76 1.05 -12.38
C LEU A 49 -6.58 2.33 -13.20
N GLY A 50 -5.77 3.24 -12.67
CA GLY A 50 -5.36 4.45 -13.38
C GLY A 50 -4.31 4.14 -14.45
N CYS A 51 -4.42 4.80 -15.60
CA CYS A 51 -3.36 4.86 -16.59
C CYS A 51 -2.21 5.71 -16.07
N GLU A 52 -1.01 5.15 -16.09
CA GLU A 52 0.18 5.78 -15.53
C GLU A 52 0.78 6.87 -16.39
N ALA A 53 0.39 6.95 -17.67
CA ALA A 53 0.82 8.04 -18.54
C ALA A 53 0.39 9.39 -17.95
N LEU A 54 1.37 10.27 -17.74
CA LEU A 54 1.19 11.58 -17.10
C LEU A 54 0.10 12.43 -17.77
N THR A 55 -0.06 12.31 -19.09
CA THR A 55 -1.02 13.08 -19.89
C THR A 55 -2.40 12.41 -19.99
N CYS A 56 -2.56 11.16 -19.58
CA CYS A 56 -3.81 10.41 -19.75
C CYS A 56 -4.70 10.47 -18.52
N GLY A 57 -4.25 9.91 -17.39
CA GLY A 57 -5.04 9.84 -16.15
C GLY A 57 -6.36 9.06 -16.23
N ALA A 58 -6.64 8.36 -17.33
CA ALA A 58 -7.85 7.56 -17.48
C ALA A 58 -7.91 6.43 -16.45
N VAL A 59 -9.07 6.22 -15.85
CA VAL A 59 -9.33 5.13 -14.91
C VAL A 59 -10.15 4.06 -15.63
N ARG A 60 -9.74 2.79 -15.54
CA ARG A 60 -10.40 1.67 -16.23
C ARG A 60 -10.44 0.43 -15.35
N GLY A 61 -11.41 -0.46 -15.57
CA GLY A 61 -11.40 -1.78 -14.91
C GLY A 61 -10.16 -2.60 -15.27
N LYS A 62 -9.89 -3.66 -14.50
CA LYS A 62 -8.73 -4.54 -14.66
C LYS A 62 -8.48 -5.02 -16.10
N THR A 63 -9.54 -5.28 -16.86
CA THR A 63 -9.47 -5.74 -18.27
C THR A 63 -9.14 -4.62 -19.27
N GLY A 64 -9.35 -3.36 -18.88
CA GLY A 64 -9.14 -2.18 -19.72
C GLY A 64 -7.74 -1.58 -19.65
N VAL A 65 -6.80 -2.19 -18.92
CA VAL A 65 -5.41 -1.72 -18.83
C VAL A 65 -4.42 -2.86 -19.11
N LYS A 66 -3.27 -2.48 -19.65
CA LYS A 66 -2.10 -3.33 -19.90
C LYS A 66 -0.99 -2.97 -18.93
N ARG A 67 -0.33 -3.96 -18.36
CA ARG A 67 0.82 -3.73 -17.48
C ARG A 67 2.11 -3.61 -18.28
N CYS A 68 3.05 -2.80 -17.80
CA CYS A 68 4.40 -2.81 -18.31
C CYS A 68 5.03 -4.18 -18.10
N LYS A 69 5.61 -4.79 -19.14
CA LYS A 69 6.21 -6.13 -19.04
C LYS A 69 7.51 -6.17 -18.23
N GLY A 70 8.25 -5.06 -18.17
CA GLY A 70 9.49 -5.00 -17.38
C GLY A 70 9.21 -5.00 -15.89
N CYS A 71 8.54 -3.95 -15.41
CA CYS A 71 8.30 -3.78 -13.97
C CYS A 71 7.04 -4.46 -13.44
N GLU A 72 6.07 -4.82 -14.30
CA GLU A 72 4.73 -5.34 -13.96
C GLU A 72 3.88 -4.46 -13.02
N ARG A 73 4.39 -3.28 -12.71
CA ARG A 73 3.79 -2.32 -11.79
C ARG A 73 2.90 -1.33 -12.54
N ALA A 74 3.47 -0.56 -13.46
CA ALA A 74 2.73 0.46 -14.19
C ALA A 74 1.61 -0.14 -15.05
N CYS A 75 0.45 0.52 -15.04
CA CYS A 75 -0.72 0.17 -15.87
C CYS A 75 -0.96 1.25 -16.92
N TYR A 76 -1.29 0.86 -18.14
CA TYR A 76 -1.55 1.77 -19.25
C TYR A 76 -2.81 1.34 -19.99
N CYS A 77 -3.68 2.27 -20.37
CA CYS A 77 -4.86 1.92 -21.16
C CYS A 77 -4.52 1.45 -22.58
N SER A 78 -3.33 1.80 -23.09
CA SER A 78 -2.88 1.44 -24.43
C SER A 78 -1.35 1.41 -24.51
N GLN A 79 -0.83 0.75 -25.56
CA GLN A 79 0.60 0.78 -25.86
C GLN A 79 1.08 2.19 -26.23
N ARG A 80 0.21 3.03 -26.82
CA ARG A 80 0.50 4.45 -27.06
C ARG A 80 0.81 5.19 -25.77
N CYS A 81 -0.02 5.03 -24.73
CA CYS A 81 0.21 5.67 -23.44
C CYS A 81 1.49 5.16 -22.77
N GLN A 82 1.80 3.87 -22.90
CA GLN A 82 3.09 3.34 -22.42
C GLN A 82 4.28 3.98 -23.13
N ARG A 83 4.25 4.08 -24.47
CA ARG A 83 5.35 4.68 -25.26
C ARG A 83 5.53 6.16 -24.94
N GLN A 84 4.44 6.90 -24.85
CA GLN A 84 4.47 8.33 -24.49
C GLN A 84 5.08 8.57 -23.11
N ASP A 85 4.78 7.67 -22.17
CA ASP A 85 5.28 7.75 -20.80
C ASP A 85 6.71 7.20 -20.65
N TRP A 86 7.28 6.56 -21.68
CA TRP A 86 8.52 5.80 -21.56
C TRP A 86 9.71 6.64 -21.11
N ALA A 87 9.86 7.87 -21.62
CA ALA A 87 10.95 8.75 -21.21
C ALA A 87 11.00 8.96 -19.69
N GLU A 88 9.82 9.09 -19.07
CA GLU A 88 9.64 9.30 -17.64
C GLU A 88 9.59 7.99 -16.85
N HIS A 89 9.13 6.91 -17.48
CA HIS A 89 8.96 5.61 -16.84
C HIS A 89 10.25 4.78 -16.87
N LYS A 90 11.16 4.99 -17.81
CA LYS A 90 12.32 4.12 -18.07
C LYS A 90 13.15 3.85 -16.81
N GLU A 91 13.52 4.90 -16.09
CA GLU A 91 14.30 4.78 -14.86
C GLU A 91 13.51 4.05 -13.78
N LEU A 92 12.25 4.45 -13.57
CA LEU A 92 11.34 3.79 -12.62
C LEU A 92 11.10 2.32 -12.96
N CYS A 93 11.05 1.97 -14.24
CA CYS A 93 10.86 0.61 -14.72
C CYS A 93 12.02 -0.28 -14.28
N SER A 94 13.25 0.21 -14.43
CA SER A 94 14.45 -0.50 -13.97
C SER A 94 14.44 -0.70 -12.47
N MET A 95 14.15 0.37 -11.71
CA MET A 95 14.14 0.34 -10.25
C MET A 95 13.06 -0.59 -9.69
N TRP A 96 11.84 -0.54 -10.23
CA TRP A 96 10.76 -1.46 -9.86
C TRP A 96 11.00 -2.90 -10.31
N GLY A 97 11.76 -3.07 -11.39
CA GLY A 97 12.30 -4.34 -11.86
C GLY A 97 13.26 -4.93 -10.84
N ALA A 98 14.24 -4.16 -10.35
CA ALA A 98 15.18 -4.58 -9.32
C ALA A 98 14.48 -4.92 -7.99
N GLN A 99 13.44 -4.17 -7.62
CA GLN A 99 12.61 -4.52 -6.45
C GLN A 99 11.84 -5.84 -6.62
N ARG A 100 11.79 -6.45 -7.81
CA ARG A 100 11.14 -7.75 -7.99
C ARG A 100 11.86 -8.84 -7.21
N GLU A 101 13.18 -8.84 -7.25
CA GLU A 101 14.00 -9.85 -6.57
C GLU A 101 13.82 -9.76 -5.04
N VAL A 102 13.82 -8.55 -4.49
CA VAL A 102 13.51 -8.31 -3.07
C VAL A 102 12.10 -8.81 -2.72
N ARG A 103 11.10 -8.57 -3.58
CA ARG A 103 9.72 -9.06 -3.34
C ARG A 103 9.65 -10.59 -3.32
N GLU A 104 10.36 -11.24 -4.25
CA GLU A 104 10.42 -12.70 -4.35
C GLU A 104 11.09 -13.28 -3.10
N GLN A 105 12.20 -12.70 -2.64
CA GLN A 105 12.87 -13.10 -1.40
C GLN A 105 11.98 -12.92 -0.16
N LEU A 106 11.17 -11.87 -0.11
CA LEU A 106 10.22 -11.62 0.98
C LEU A 106 8.94 -12.48 0.88
N GLY A 107 8.79 -13.30 -0.17
CA GLY A 107 7.58 -14.10 -0.39
C GLY A 107 6.33 -13.25 -0.66
N ILE A 108 6.48 -11.98 -1.04
CA ILE A 108 5.36 -11.07 -1.25
C ILE A 108 4.81 -11.29 -2.66
N SER A 109 3.70 -11.99 -2.74
CA SER A 109 3.03 -12.24 -4.01
C SER A 109 2.41 -10.96 -4.57
N ARG A 110 2.04 -11.02 -5.86
CA ARG A 110 1.23 -9.96 -6.47
C ARG A 110 -0.08 -9.72 -5.72
N ARG A 111 -0.70 -10.79 -5.20
CA ARG A 111 -1.95 -10.70 -4.42
C ARG A 111 -1.74 -9.83 -3.20
N ASP A 112 -0.63 -10.07 -2.49
CA ASP A 112 -0.28 -9.37 -1.25
C ASP A 112 0.00 -7.90 -1.51
N ARG A 113 0.76 -7.57 -2.57
CA ARG A 113 0.99 -6.17 -2.94
C ARG A 113 -0.31 -5.42 -3.21
N LEU A 114 -1.24 -6.04 -3.95
CA LEU A 114 -2.52 -5.41 -4.27
C LEU A 114 -3.38 -5.22 -3.02
N PHE A 115 -3.27 -6.11 -2.04
CA PHE A 115 -3.91 -5.98 -0.74
C PHE A 115 -3.26 -4.87 0.10
N LEU A 116 -1.93 -4.78 0.14
CA LEU A 116 -1.20 -3.69 0.80
C LEU A 116 -1.56 -2.32 0.20
N GLU A 117 -1.65 -2.20 -1.12
CA GLU A 117 -2.12 -0.99 -1.80
C GLU A 117 -3.54 -0.62 -1.39
N PHE A 118 -4.42 -1.61 -1.21
CA PHE A 118 -5.79 -1.39 -0.73
C PHE A 118 -5.82 -0.88 0.72
N LEU A 119 -5.03 -1.47 1.61
CA LEU A 119 -4.94 -1.02 3.01
C LEU A 119 -4.49 0.43 3.09
N VAL A 120 -3.42 0.78 2.38
CA VAL A 120 -2.85 2.14 2.36
C VAL A 120 -3.83 3.16 1.80
N HIS A 121 -4.52 2.82 0.71
CA HIS A 121 -5.52 3.70 0.13
C HIS A 121 -6.69 3.92 1.11
N GLY A 122 -7.14 2.86 1.79
CA GLY A 122 -8.14 2.96 2.85
C GLY A 122 -7.70 3.86 4.00
N GLU A 123 -6.45 3.75 4.44
CA GLU A 123 -5.89 4.61 5.49
C GLU A 123 -5.71 6.06 5.02
N TRP A 124 -5.31 6.30 3.78
CA TRP A 124 -5.29 7.65 3.20
C TRP A 124 -6.68 8.28 3.23
N LEU A 125 -7.70 7.61 2.68
CA LEU A 125 -9.06 8.17 2.58
C LEU A 125 -9.66 8.52 3.94
N LYS A 126 -9.42 7.68 4.95
CA LYS A 126 -9.88 7.96 6.32
C LYS A 126 -9.23 9.20 6.93
N ASN A 127 -7.95 9.42 6.62
CA ASN A 127 -7.13 10.45 7.25
C ASN A 127 -6.89 11.68 6.37
N GLU A 128 -7.39 11.71 5.13
CA GLU A 128 -7.06 12.71 4.12
C GLU A 128 -7.25 14.15 4.62
N ALA A 129 -8.36 14.42 5.31
CA ALA A 129 -8.65 15.75 5.83
C ALA A 129 -7.62 16.18 6.90
N GLY A 130 -7.32 15.30 7.85
CA GLY A 130 -6.33 15.56 8.90
C GLY A 130 -4.92 15.70 8.33
N LEU A 131 -4.56 14.85 7.38
CA LEU A 131 -3.27 14.91 6.67
C LEU A 131 -3.10 16.21 5.91
N LYS A 132 -4.14 16.69 5.21
CA LYS A 132 -4.12 17.98 4.52
C LYS A 132 -3.92 19.15 5.47
N VAL A 133 -4.56 19.11 6.65
CA VAL A 133 -4.36 20.13 7.70
C VAL A 133 -2.93 20.10 8.25
N GLU A 134 -2.41 18.91 8.56
CA GLU A 134 -1.03 18.75 9.05
C GLU A 134 0.00 19.20 8.00
N MET A 135 -0.22 18.86 6.73
CA MET A 135 0.59 19.31 5.60
C MET A 135 0.57 20.84 5.49
N ALA A 136 -0.60 21.46 5.54
CA ALA A 136 -0.74 22.91 5.49
C ALA A 136 -0.04 23.60 6.68
N ALA A 137 -0.16 23.04 7.89
CA ALA A 137 0.51 23.55 9.09
C ALA A 137 2.04 23.49 8.99
N ARG A 138 2.58 22.57 8.17
CA ARG A 138 4.02 22.45 7.88
C ARG A 138 4.46 23.29 6.66
N GLY A 139 3.59 24.15 6.13
CA GLY A 139 3.88 24.95 4.94
C GLY A 139 3.97 24.12 3.64
N ILE A 140 3.46 22.89 3.64
CA ILE A 140 3.44 22.03 2.46
C ILE A 140 2.23 22.46 1.61
N VAL A 141 2.50 23.07 0.45
CA VAL A 141 1.46 23.52 -0.50
C VAL A 141 0.83 22.33 -1.24
N ALA A 142 -0.38 22.52 -1.78
CA ALA A 142 -1.22 21.48 -2.38
C ALA A 142 -0.59 20.70 -3.55
N GLU A 143 0.53 21.18 -4.09
CA GLU A 143 1.25 20.59 -5.23
C GLU A 143 2.59 19.93 -4.82
N THR A 144 2.99 20.05 -3.55
CA THR A 144 4.23 19.45 -3.07
C THR A 144 4.03 17.94 -2.86
N PRO A 145 4.86 17.08 -3.46
CA PRO A 145 4.81 15.65 -3.23
C PRO A 145 5.07 15.37 -1.76
N VAL A 146 4.15 14.67 -1.11
CA VAL A 146 4.33 14.18 0.26
C VAL A 146 4.55 12.69 0.21
N VAL A 147 5.47 12.26 1.06
CA VAL A 147 5.80 10.87 1.31
C VAL A 147 5.11 10.50 2.60
N ILE A 148 4.28 9.46 2.56
CA ILE A 148 3.52 9.03 3.72
C ILE A 148 3.92 7.61 4.06
N GLY A 149 4.46 7.44 5.27
CA GLY A 149 4.82 6.15 5.84
C GLY A 149 3.61 5.45 6.43
N TYR A 150 3.46 4.16 6.13
CA TYR A 150 2.50 3.29 6.82
C TYR A 150 3.26 2.13 7.44
N ASP A 151 3.15 2.00 8.77
CA ASP A 151 3.65 0.84 9.50
C ASP A 151 2.47 -0.10 9.80
N LEU A 152 2.28 -1.09 8.91
CA LEU A 152 1.19 -2.06 9.02
C LEU A 152 1.52 -3.20 10.02
N THR A 153 2.66 -3.10 10.72
CA THR A 153 3.09 -4.09 11.71
C THR A 153 2.70 -3.73 13.14
N ARG A 154 2.23 -2.50 13.36
CA ARG A 154 1.83 -1.99 14.68
C ARG A 154 0.34 -2.16 14.95
N GLU A 155 0.05 -2.46 16.21
CA GLU A 155 -1.26 -2.77 16.78
C GLU A 155 -2.24 -1.59 16.76
N THR A 156 -1.73 -0.36 16.66
CA THR A 156 -2.52 0.86 16.65
C THR A 156 -2.62 1.46 15.25
N GLN A 157 -3.82 1.94 14.93
CA GLN A 157 -4.26 2.61 13.70
C GLN A 157 -3.55 3.96 13.44
N GLY A 158 -2.32 4.14 13.91
CA GLY A 158 -1.51 5.33 13.69
C GLY A 158 -0.76 5.22 12.37
N VAL A 159 -1.24 5.92 11.35
CA VAL A 159 -0.40 6.24 10.19
C VAL A 159 0.77 7.08 10.72
N ASP A 160 1.99 6.55 10.68
CA ASP A 160 3.19 7.30 11.04
C ASP A 160 3.61 8.17 9.84
N VAL A 161 3.04 9.38 9.79
CA VAL A 161 3.27 10.34 8.72
C VAL A 161 4.65 10.97 8.87
N ARG A 162 5.66 10.33 8.28
CA ARG A 162 7.02 10.88 8.24
C ARG A 162 7.24 11.72 6.99
N VAL A 163 7.58 12.99 7.19
CA VAL A 163 8.10 13.86 6.13
C VAL A 163 9.63 13.75 6.14
N GLY A 164 10.24 13.24 5.06
CA GLY A 164 11.69 13.06 4.91
C GLY A 164 12.20 11.67 5.30
N TRP A 165 13.24 11.17 4.61
CA TRP A 165 13.69 9.75 4.65
C TRP A 165 15.23 9.56 4.59
N ASP A 166 15.67 8.37 4.99
CA ASP A 166 17.07 7.92 5.02
C ASP A 166 17.63 7.54 3.63
N ALA A 167 18.97 7.44 3.54
CA ALA A 167 19.73 7.45 2.28
C ALA A 167 19.40 6.31 1.30
N GLY A 168 18.96 5.14 1.77
CA GLY A 168 18.69 3.97 0.92
C GLY A 168 17.45 4.07 0.04
N GLY A 169 16.48 4.93 0.41
CA GLY A 169 15.23 5.12 -0.34
C GLY A 169 15.19 6.36 -1.24
N GLN A 170 16.20 7.25 -1.14
CA GLN A 170 16.15 8.60 -1.70
C GLN A 170 16.02 8.64 -3.23
N ALA A 171 16.71 7.78 -3.98
CA ALA A 171 16.66 7.81 -5.45
C ALA A 171 15.28 7.40 -6.00
N THR A 172 14.70 6.32 -5.48
CA THR A 172 13.37 5.83 -5.90
C THR A 172 12.28 6.82 -5.55
N LEU A 173 12.41 7.42 -4.37
CA LEU A 173 11.49 8.42 -3.86
C LEU A 173 11.60 9.73 -4.64
N ALA A 174 12.81 10.21 -4.93
CA ALA A 174 13.04 11.41 -5.72
C ALA A 174 12.46 11.28 -7.12
N ALA A 175 12.67 10.14 -7.79
CA ALA A 175 12.10 9.89 -9.11
C ALA A 175 10.56 9.83 -9.07
N HIS A 176 9.96 9.27 -8.01
CA HIS A 176 8.51 9.30 -7.82
C HIS A 176 7.97 10.68 -7.47
N ALA A 177 8.69 11.46 -6.65
CA ALA A 177 8.33 12.82 -6.28
C ALA A 177 8.37 13.73 -7.51
N GLN A 178 9.43 13.68 -8.31
CA GLN A 178 9.53 14.43 -9.58
C GLN A 178 8.41 14.07 -10.55
N ARG A 179 8.06 12.78 -10.64
CA ARG A 179 6.94 12.32 -11.44
C ARG A 179 5.59 12.79 -10.90
N ALA A 180 5.42 12.86 -9.58
CA ALA A 180 4.24 13.41 -8.94
C ALA A 180 4.11 14.92 -9.22
N VAL A 181 5.19 15.69 -9.13
CA VAL A 181 5.22 17.12 -9.53
C VAL A 181 4.77 17.28 -10.97
N ARG A 182 5.39 16.54 -11.90
CA ARG A 182 5.06 16.59 -13.34
C ARG A 182 3.62 16.14 -13.66
N SER A 183 2.97 15.44 -12.73
CA SER A 183 1.57 15.08 -12.88
C SER A 183 0.60 16.21 -12.56
N GLY A 184 1.06 17.31 -11.93
CA GLY A 184 0.22 18.41 -11.47
C GLY A 184 -0.72 17.98 -10.34
N GLY A 185 -0.21 17.26 -9.34
CA GLY A 185 -0.97 16.81 -8.17
C GLY A 185 -1.85 15.55 -8.37
N ARG A 186 -1.93 15.01 -9.58
CA ARG A 186 -2.74 13.81 -9.91
C ARG A 186 -2.14 12.48 -9.42
N MET A 187 -0.91 12.50 -8.93
CA MET A 187 -0.20 11.34 -8.40
C MET A 187 0.38 11.68 -7.02
N GLN A 188 0.17 10.77 -6.06
CA GLN A 188 0.79 10.82 -4.74
C GLN A 188 1.73 9.63 -4.54
N VAL A 189 2.69 9.77 -3.64
CA VAL A 189 3.72 8.76 -3.40
C VAL A 189 3.59 8.27 -1.97
N HIS A 190 3.16 7.03 -1.79
CA HIS A 190 3.04 6.40 -0.48
C HIS A 190 4.18 5.41 -0.31
N VAL A 191 4.62 5.22 0.92
CA VAL A 191 5.67 4.26 1.25
C VAL A 191 5.21 3.43 2.42
N VAL A 192 5.33 2.12 2.28
CA VAL A 192 4.85 1.15 3.25
C VAL A 192 6.03 0.39 3.80
N ARG A 193 6.12 0.33 5.11
CA ARG A 193 7.06 -0.54 5.79
C ARG A 193 6.38 -1.89 6.05
N VAL A 194 7.06 -2.95 5.67
CA VAL A 194 6.69 -4.35 5.95
C VAL A 194 7.89 -5.00 6.65
N TRP A 195 7.65 -6.07 7.40
CA TRP A 195 8.71 -6.77 8.15
C TRP A 195 9.96 -7.01 7.29
N GLY A 196 11.11 -6.47 7.73
CA GLY A 196 12.39 -6.63 7.04
C GLY A 196 12.67 -5.68 5.86
N GLY A 197 11.80 -4.70 5.55
CA GLY A 197 12.10 -3.74 4.47
C GLY A 197 11.05 -2.67 4.17
N ASN A 198 11.34 -1.88 3.14
CA ASN A 198 10.52 -0.76 2.70
C ASN A 198 9.96 -1.04 1.29
N LEU A 199 8.64 -0.91 1.11
CA LEU A 199 7.93 -1.00 -0.17
C LEU A 199 7.41 0.37 -0.60
N ILE A 200 7.88 0.86 -1.74
CA ILE A 200 7.43 2.15 -2.29
C ILE A 200 6.24 1.92 -3.21
N MET A 201 5.16 2.67 -2.97
CA MET A 201 3.90 2.54 -3.71
C MET A 201 3.35 3.91 -4.13
N PRO A 202 3.52 4.32 -5.40
CA PRO A 202 2.72 5.40 -5.95
C PRO A 202 1.23 5.02 -5.91
N LEU A 203 0.41 5.90 -5.35
CA LEU A 203 -1.04 5.85 -5.48
C LEU A 203 -1.47 7.10 -6.25
N ARG A 204 -2.36 6.94 -7.23
CA ARG A 204 -3.05 8.10 -7.79
C ARG A 204 -4.17 8.43 -6.83
N THR A 205 -4.16 9.64 -6.28
CA THR A 205 -5.32 10.16 -5.57
C THR A 205 -6.48 10.22 -6.54
N ALA A 206 -7.64 9.81 -6.06
CA ALA A 206 -8.91 9.75 -6.77
C ALA A 206 -9.45 11.14 -7.19
N GLN A 207 -8.61 12.15 -7.42
CA GLN A 207 -9.03 13.48 -7.87
C GLN A 207 -9.77 13.45 -9.22
N ASN A 208 -9.63 12.36 -10.01
CA ASN A 208 -10.37 12.12 -11.25
C ASN A 208 -11.40 10.97 -11.15
N CYS A 209 -11.72 10.50 -9.94
CA CYS A 209 -12.84 9.57 -9.77
C CYS A 209 -14.15 10.37 -9.80
N PRO A 210 -15.09 10.09 -10.74
CA PRO A 210 -16.40 10.70 -10.70
C PRO A 210 -17.03 10.42 -9.34
N ARG A 211 -17.41 11.48 -8.62
CA ARG A 211 -18.03 11.38 -7.30
C ARG A 211 -19.18 10.37 -7.38
N GLY A 212 -19.12 9.32 -6.57
CA GLY A 212 -20.22 8.35 -6.42
C GLY A 212 -19.97 6.94 -6.95
N THR A 213 -18.80 6.61 -7.50
CA THR A 213 -18.42 5.21 -7.73
C THR A 213 -17.29 4.82 -6.77
N HIS A 214 -17.41 3.63 -6.20
CA HIS A 214 -16.39 3.03 -5.34
C HIS A 214 -15.07 2.95 -6.11
N CYS A 215 -14.27 4.01 -6.03
CA CYS A 215 -12.86 3.96 -6.41
C CYS A 215 -12.13 3.21 -5.30
N VAL A 216 -12.03 1.89 -5.50
CA VAL A 216 -11.38 0.92 -4.61
C VAL A 216 -9.86 1.02 -4.67
#